data_AF-A0A255T5J7-F1
#
_entry.id   AF-A0A255T5J7-F1
#
_cell.length_a   1.000
_cell.length_b   1.000
_cell.length_c   1.000
_cell.angle_alpha   90.00
_cell.angle_beta   90.00
_cell.angle_gamma   90.00
#
_symmetry.space_group_name_H-M   'P 1'
#
loop_
_entity.id
_entity.type
_entity.pdbx_description
1 polymer ?
#
loop_
_entity_poly.entity_id
_entity_poly.type
_entity_poly.pdbx_seq_one_letter_code
_entity_poly.pdbx_strand_id
1 'polypeptide(L)'
;MASIRFKFRASAVSGKQGTLFIQVIHRRVARQVSTQYKLYPGEWATARQSVTVPKDTHPDRSRYLHAVQEALQQDASRLQLIILALDHSRKEYQAEDVIRHFLRKEQSDEFTIFADMLIRQKKEEGYLSLAVKYQTSLNSLCRFLNGRLLTFDGIDSSLMLSYNTTC
;
A
#
# COMPACT_ATOMS: atom_id res chain seq x y z
N MET A 1 -12.28 -12.40 -5.33
CA MET A 1 -11.11 -11.65 -4.84
C MET A 1 -10.08 -11.48 -5.95
N ALA A 2 -9.57 -10.27 -6.16
CA ALA A 2 -8.44 -10.03 -7.06
C ALA A 2 -7.13 -10.58 -6.47
N SER A 3 -6.10 -10.78 -7.31
CA SER A 3 -4.77 -11.20 -6.87
C SER A 3 -3.69 -10.28 -7.43
N ILE A 4 -2.59 -10.17 -6.70
CA ILE A 4 -1.45 -9.31 -7.03
C ILE A 4 -0.24 -10.19 -7.32
N ARG A 5 0.57 -9.82 -8.31
CA ARG A 5 1.88 -10.43 -8.58
C ARG A 5 2.90 -9.36 -8.92
N PHE A 6 4.10 -9.49 -8.37
CA PHE A 6 5.25 -8.68 -8.79
C PHE A 6 6.03 -9.43 -9.87
N LYS A 7 6.37 -8.72 -10.94
CA LYS A 7 7.10 -9.27 -12.09
C LYS A 7 8.28 -8.39 -12.46
N PHE A 8 9.37 -9.04 -12.84
CA PHE A 8 10.55 -8.38 -13.35
C PHE A 8 10.62 -8.51 -14.88
N ARG A 9 10.92 -7.40 -15.56
CA ARG A 9 11.31 -7.40 -16.98
C ARG A 9 12.76 -6.96 -17.05
N ALA A 10 13.62 -7.86 -17.51
CA ALA A 10 15.02 -7.53 -17.79
C ALA A 10 15.13 -6.46 -18.89
N SER A 11 16.22 -5.70 -18.87
CA SER A 11 16.55 -4.81 -20.00
C SER A 11 16.90 -5.64 -21.23
N ALA A 12 16.56 -5.13 -22.41
CA ALA A 12 17.00 -5.72 -23.68
C ALA A 12 18.54 -5.62 -23.86
N VAL A 13 19.18 -4.67 -23.16
CA VAL A 13 20.63 -4.52 -23.17
C VAL A 13 21.22 -5.35 -22.04
N SER A 14 22.08 -6.31 -22.39
CA SER A 14 22.77 -7.14 -21.41
C SER A 14 23.54 -6.30 -20.40
N GLY A 15 23.50 -6.69 -19.13
CA GLY A 15 24.15 -5.98 -18.04
C GLY A 15 23.46 -4.69 -17.59
N LYS A 16 22.32 -4.29 -18.18
CA LYS A 16 21.54 -3.13 -17.71
C LYS A 16 20.41 -3.54 -16.76
N GLN A 17 20.01 -2.58 -15.93
CA GLN A 17 18.89 -2.74 -15.01
C GLN A 17 17.57 -2.92 -15.77
N GLY A 18 16.82 -3.94 -15.37
CA GLY A 18 15.42 -4.12 -15.73
C GLY A 18 14.49 -3.31 -14.81
N THR A 19 13.19 -3.52 -14.96
CA THR A 19 12.15 -2.80 -14.20
C THR A 19 11.19 -3.80 -13.54
N LEU A 20 10.67 -3.46 -12.37
CA LEU A 20 9.58 -4.20 -11.75
C LEU A 20 8.21 -3.66 -12.20
N PHE A 21 7.24 -4.57 -12.27
CA PHE A 21 5.87 -4.29 -12.62
C PHE A 21 4.96 -5.01 -11.66
N ILE A 22 3.88 -4.34 -11.28
CA ILE A 22 2.81 -4.91 -10.49
C ILE A 22 1.75 -5.41 -11.45
N GLN A 23 1.29 -6.64 -11.28
CA GLN A 23 0.20 -7.22 -12.05
C GLN A 23 -0.99 -7.49 -11.12
N VAL A 24 -2.13 -6.88 -11.44
CA VAL A 24 -3.42 -7.15 -10.80
C VAL A 24 -4.23 -8.07 -11.72
N ILE A 25 -4.75 -9.16 -11.17
CA ILE A 25 -5.58 -10.14 -11.89
C ILE A 25 -6.93 -10.22 -11.19
N HIS A 26 -8.00 -9.88 -11.92
CA HIS A 26 -9.38 -9.98 -11.45
C HIS A 26 -10.29 -10.41 -12.61
N ARG A 27 -11.22 -11.35 -12.38
CA ARG A 27 -12.18 -11.82 -13.39
C ARG A 27 -11.53 -12.20 -14.73
N ARG A 28 -10.40 -12.92 -14.69
CA ARG A 28 -9.58 -13.32 -15.86
C ARG A 28 -8.97 -12.16 -16.66
N VAL A 29 -9.13 -10.92 -16.21
CA VAL A 29 -8.48 -9.74 -16.79
C VAL A 29 -7.23 -9.43 -15.98
N ALA A 30 -6.09 -9.35 -16.67
CA ALA A 30 -4.84 -8.89 -16.10
C ALA A 30 -4.57 -7.44 -16.50
N ARG A 31 -4.14 -6.64 -15.53
CA ARG A 31 -3.64 -5.29 -15.75
C ARG A 31 -2.31 -5.11 -15.06
N GLN A 32 -1.45 -4.25 -15.63
CA GLN A 32 -0.08 -4.07 -15.17
C GLN A 32 0.22 -2.59 -14.92
N VAL A 33 1.00 -2.32 -13.89
CA VAL A 33 1.54 -1.00 -13.55
C VAL A 33 3.05 -1.09 -13.52
N SER A 34 3.73 -0.22 -14.25
CA SER A 34 5.19 -0.09 -14.15
C SER A 34 5.55 0.61 -12.85
N THR A 35 6.54 0.10 -12.14
CA THR A 35 7.15 0.82 -11.02
C THR A 35 8.40 1.55 -11.47
N GLN A 36 8.94 2.37 -10.58
CA GLN A 36 10.25 3.01 -10.75
C GLN A 36 11.42 2.15 -10.28
N TYR A 37 11.16 0.94 -9.74
CA TYR A 37 12.19 0.09 -9.16
C TYR A 37 13.03 -0.57 -10.26
N LYS A 38 14.34 -0.40 -10.17
CA LYS A 38 15.33 -0.83 -11.15
C LYS A 38 16.28 -1.87 -10.56
N LEU A 39 16.19 -3.09 -11.06
CA LEU A 39 16.97 -4.23 -10.56
C LEU A 39 17.80 -4.85 -11.69
N TYR A 40 18.97 -5.40 -11.35
CA TYR A 40 19.69 -6.32 -12.21
C TYR A 40 19.05 -7.71 -12.16
N PRO A 41 19.19 -8.54 -13.20
CA PRO A 41 18.59 -9.88 -13.23
C PRO A 41 18.95 -10.77 -12.02
N GLY A 42 20.16 -10.63 -11.47
CA GLY A 42 20.61 -11.39 -10.29
C GLY A 42 20.04 -10.89 -8.95
N GLU A 43 19.33 -9.77 -8.93
CA GLU A 43 18.78 -9.15 -7.71
C GLU A 43 17.28 -9.44 -7.54
N TRP A 44 16.68 -10.25 -8.42
CA TRP A 44 15.25 -10.60 -8.35
C TRP A 44 15.05 -12.11 -8.27
N ALA A 45 14.35 -12.58 -7.24
CA ALA A 45 13.96 -13.97 -7.10
C ALA A 45 12.52 -14.19 -7.58
N THR A 46 12.35 -14.59 -8.84
CA THR A 46 11.02 -14.81 -9.45
C THR A 46 10.13 -15.77 -8.66
N ALA A 47 10.69 -16.83 -8.09
CA ALA A 47 9.95 -17.81 -7.31
C ALA A 47 9.38 -17.23 -6.00
N ARG A 48 10.10 -16.28 -5.38
CA ARG A 48 9.71 -15.64 -4.12
C ARG A 48 9.00 -14.30 -4.32
N GLN A 49 9.05 -13.76 -5.53
CA GLN A 49 8.64 -12.38 -5.84
C GLN A 49 9.29 -11.36 -4.90
N SER A 50 10.59 -11.53 -4.63
CA SER A 50 11.33 -10.72 -3.67
C SER A 50 12.68 -10.28 -4.24
N VAL A 51 13.19 -9.19 -3.70
CA VAL A 51 14.56 -8.73 -3.96
C VAL A 51 15.54 -9.68 -3.29
N THR A 52 16.67 -9.91 -3.95
CA THR A 52 17.81 -10.67 -3.42
C THR A 52 19.03 -9.74 -3.39
N VAL A 53 19.82 -9.83 -2.32
CA VAL A 53 21.08 -9.07 -2.19
C VAL A 53 22.24 -10.06 -2.35
N PRO A 54 22.98 -10.03 -3.48
CA PRO A 54 24.19 -10.83 -3.66
C PRO A 54 25.25 -10.51 -2.59
N LYS A 55 26.09 -11.49 -2.23
CA LYS A 55 27.08 -11.36 -1.15
C LYS A 55 28.11 -10.24 -1.38
N ASP A 56 28.51 -10.01 -2.63
CA ASP A 56 29.53 -9.03 -3.00
C ASP A 56 28.93 -7.68 -3.44
N THR A 57 27.71 -7.37 -2.98
CA THR A 57 27.02 -6.14 -3.37
C THR A 57 27.60 -4.92 -2.67
N HIS A 58 27.91 -3.87 -3.44
CA HIS A 58 28.37 -2.59 -2.90
C HIS A 58 27.37 -2.03 -1.85
N PRO A 59 27.82 -1.43 -0.74
CA PRO A 59 26.94 -0.96 0.35
C PRO A 59 25.78 -0.08 -0.10
N ASP A 60 26.01 0.87 -1.00
CA ASP A 60 24.94 1.76 -1.52
C ASP A 60 23.90 0.98 -2.35
N ARG A 61 24.35 -0.02 -3.11
CA ARG A 61 23.44 -0.87 -3.89
C ARG A 61 22.64 -1.77 -2.95
N SER A 62 23.28 -2.32 -1.92
CA SER A 62 22.59 -3.10 -0.88
C SER A 62 21.50 -2.29 -0.20
N ARG A 63 21.80 -1.04 0.23
CA ARG A 63 20.82 -0.12 0.81
C ARG A 63 19.64 0.13 -0.12
N TYR A 64 19.91 0.37 -1.41
CA TYR A 64 18.87 0.52 -2.41
C TYR A 64 17.99 -0.73 -2.54
N LEU A 65 18.58 -1.93 -2.57
CA LEU A 65 17.84 -3.19 -2.68
C LEU A 65 16.94 -3.43 -1.46
N HIS A 66 17.40 -3.10 -0.26
CA HIS A 66 16.58 -3.14 0.95
C HIS A 66 15.40 -2.15 0.87
N ALA A 67 15.65 -0.91 0.45
CA ALA A 67 14.59 0.08 0.27
C ALA A 67 13.55 -0.36 -0.78
N VAL A 68 13.97 -0.99 -1.88
CA VAL A 68 13.04 -1.56 -2.86
C VAL A 68 12.23 -2.70 -2.26
N GLN A 69 12.84 -3.59 -1.48
CA GLN A 69 12.12 -4.69 -0.83
C GLN A 69 11.05 -4.18 0.13
N GLU A 70 11.37 -3.17 0.94
CA GLU A 70 10.43 -2.52 1.85
C GLU A 70 9.29 -1.84 1.08
N ALA A 71 9.61 -1.08 0.03
CA ALA A 71 8.61 -0.41 -0.79
C ALA A 71 7.67 -1.41 -1.49
N LEU A 72 8.17 -2.57 -1.92
CA LEU A 72 7.33 -3.65 -2.47
C LEU A 72 6.36 -4.22 -1.42
N GLN A 73 6.77 -4.34 -0.16
CA GLN A 73 5.89 -4.79 0.93
C GLN A 73 4.81 -3.76 1.25
N GLN A 74 5.15 -2.48 1.21
CA GLN A 74 4.19 -1.38 1.36
C GLN A 74 3.18 -1.38 0.20
N ASP A 75 3.66 -1.46 -1.05
CA ASP A 75 2.82 -1.54 -2.24
C ASP A 75 1.88 -2.76 -2.19
N ALA A 76 2.40 -3.93 -1.76
CA ALA A 76 1.61 -5.14 -1.61
C ALA A 76 0.47 -4.97 -0.60
N SER A 77 0.79 -4.46 0.59
CA SER A 77 -0.18 -4.20 1.66
C SER A 77 -1.25 -3.22 1.21
N ARG A 78 -0.84 -2.13 0.54
CA ARG A 78 -1.74 -1.11 0.01
C ARG A 78 -2.71 -1.68 -1.04
N LEU A 79 -2.20 -2.46 -1.99
CA LEU A 79 -3.04 -3.12 -3.00
C LEU A 79 -4.01 -4.12 -2.36
N GLN A 80 -3.59 -4.85 -1.34
CA GLN A 80 -4.47 -5.76 -0.60
C GLN A 80 -5.62 -5.02 0.08
N LEU A 81 -5.35 -3.87 0.72
CA LEU A 81 -6.38 -3.02 1.32
C LEU A 81 -7.39 -2.49 0.30
N ILE A 82 -6.90 -2.04 -0.87
CA ILE A 82 -7.78 -1.61 -1.98
C ILE A 82 -8.68 -2.76 -2.44
N ILE A 83 -8.13 -3.96 -2.62
CA ILE A 83 -8.88 -5.15 -3.03
C ILE A 83 -9.93 -5.51 -1.99
N LEU A 84 -9.57 -5.50 -0.71
CA LEU A 84 -10.51 -5.73 0.40
C LEU A 84 -11.64 -4.70 0.37
N ALA A 85 -11.35 -3.41 0.27
CA ALA A 85 -12.37 -2.36 0.24
C ALA A 85 -13.35 -2.53 -0.94
N LEU A 86 -12.83 -2.86 -2.13
CA LEU A 86 -13.64 -3.11 -3.32
C LEU A 86 -14.50 -4.38 -3.19
N ASP A 87 -13.94 -5.47 -2.64
CA ASP A 87 -14.68 -6.71 -2.37
C ASP A 87 -15.84 -6.47 -1.36
N HIS A 88 -15.66 -5.58 -0.36
CA HIS A 88 -16.69 -5.25 0.63
C HIS A 88 -17.77 -4.28 0.12
N SER A 89 -17.51 -3.55 -0.97
CA SER A 89 -18.44 -2.52 -1.49
C SER A 89 -19.76 -3.08 -2.04
N ARG A 90 -19.89 -4.41 -2.16
CA ARG A 90 -21.02 -5.13 -2.79
C ARG A 90 -21.33 -4.68 -4.23
N LYS A 91 -20.42 -3.95 -4.87
CA LYS A 91 -20.49 -3.55 -6.28
C LYS A 91 -19.49 -4.37 -7.09
N GLU A 92 -19.83 -4.60 -8.35
CA GLU A 92 -18.86 -5.16 -9.28
C GLU A 92 -17.72 -4.17 -9.54
N TYR A 93 -16.49 -4.68 -9.62
CA TYR A 93 -15.31 -3.90 -9.99
C TYR A 93 -14.41 -4.73 -10.91
N GLN A 94 -13.46 -4.06 -11.55
CA GLN A 94 -12.49 -4.62 -12.48
C GLN A 94 -11.06 -4.42 -11.97
N ALA A 95 -10.11 -5.15 -12.57
CA ALA A 95 -8.68 -4.97 -12.27
C ALA A 95 -8.20 -3.52 -12.48
N GLU A 96 -8.84 -2.81 -13.42
CA GLU A 96 -8.57 -1.38 -13.69
C GLU A 96 -8.93 -0.48 -12.50
N ASP A 97 -9.98 -0.80 -11.75
CA ASP A 97 -10.40 0.00 -10.62
C ASP A 97 -9.38 -0.09 -9.48
N VAL A 98 -8.85 -1.29 -9.22
CA VAL A 98 -7.74 -1.52 -8.28
C VAL A 98 -6.54 -0.66 -8.65
N ILE A 99 -6.16 -0.66 -9.94
CA ILE A 99 -5.04 0.12 -10.44
C ILE A 99 -5.32 1.62 -10.35
N ARG A 100 -6.55 2.06 -10.66
CA ARG A 100 -6.93 3.46 -10.55
C ARG A 100 -6.81 3.95 -9.12
N HIS A 101 -7.29 3.16 -8.14
CA HIS A 101 -7.13 3.48 -6.71
C HIS A 101 -5.66 3.45 -6.28
N PHE A 102 -4.86 2.51 -6.80
CA PHE A 102 -3.43 2.46 -6.52
C PHE A 102 -2.66 3.64 -7.13
N LEU A 103 -2.96 4.03 -8.37
CA LEU A 103 -2.27 5.12 -9.08
C LEU A 103 -2.74 6.50 -8.66
N ARG A 104 -3.94 6.61 -8.07
CA ARG A 104 -4.30 7.80 -7.29
C ARG A 104 -3.27 7.92 -6.18
N LYS A 105 -2.25 8.76 -6.41
CA LYS A 105 -1.38 9.36 -5.38
C LYS A 105 -2.20 10.33 -4.53
N GLU A 106 -3.39 9.92 -4.11
CA GLU A 106 -4.04 10.58 -3.00
C GLU A 106 -3.20 10.19 -1.79
N GLN A 107 -2.55 11.20 -1.21
CA GLN A 107 -1.93 11.05 0.10
C GLN A 107 -3.04 10.48 1.02
N SER A 108 -2.71 9.43 1.74
CA SER A 108 -3.53 8.66 2.69
C SER A 108 -5.00 9.07 2.98
N ASP A 109 -5.93 8.32 2.39
CA ASP A 109 -7.26 8.06 2.99
C ASP A 109 -7.36 6.62 3.56
N GLU A 110 -6.28 5.84 3.48
CA GLU A 110 -6.23 4.44 3.90
C GLU A 110 -6.48 4.24 5.40
N PHE A 111 -5.96 5.13 6.24
CA PHE A 111 -6.23 5.13 7.68
C PHE A 111 -7.70 5.43 7.95
N THR A 112 -8.28 6.42 7.27
CA THR A 112 -9.70 6.78 7.39
C THR A 112 -10.59 5.62 6.97
N ILE A 113 -10.29 5.00 5.83
CA ILE A 113 -11.00 3.83 5.28
C ILE A 113 -10.93 2.65 6.27
N PHE A 114 -9.75 2.37 6.82
CA PHE A 114 -9.57 1.34 7.84
C PHE A 114 -10.38 1.64 9.10
N ALA A 115 -10.33 2.87 9.60
CA ALA A 115 -11.06 3.29 10.79
C ALA A 115 -12.57 3.18 10.60
N ASP A 116 -13.10 3.59 9.44
CA ASP A 116 -14.51 3.46 9.10
C ASP A 116 -14.95 1.99 9.00
N MET A 117 -14.11 1.11 8.42
CA MET A 117 -14.36 -0.34 8.39
C MET A 117 -14.44 -0.91 9.81
N LEU A 118 -13.48 -0.55 10.68
CA LEU A 118 -13.46 -1.00 12.07
C LEU A 118 -14.69 -0.50 12.85
N ILE A 119 -15.10 0.75 12.65
CA ILE A 119 -16.33 1.30 13.26
C ILE A 119 -17.55 0.51 12.84
N ARG A 120 -17.68 0.16 11.55
CA ARG A 120 -18.78 -0.66 11.03
C ARG A 120 -18.76 -2.06 11.64
N GLN A 121 -17.61 -2.72 11.67
CA GLN A 121 -17.45 -4.02 12.30
C GLN A 121 -17.90 -3.99 13.77
N LYS A 122 -17.51 -2.96 14.54
CA LYS A 122 -17.94 -2.82 15.94
C LYS A 122 -19.44 -2.58 16.08
N LYS A 123 -20.10 -1.94 15.12
CA LYS A 123 -21.57 -1.85 15.10
C LYS A 123 -22.21 -3.20 14.85
N GLU A 124 -21.68 -3.97 13.89
CA GLU A 124 -22.18 -5.31 13.53
C GLU A 124 -22.00 -6.33 14.66
N GLU A 125 -20.91 -6.24 15.41
CA GLU A 125 -20.63 -7.06 16.61
C GLU A 125 -21.45 -6.63 17.84
N GLY A 126 -22.28 -5.57 17.75
CA GLY A 126 -23.11 -5.06 18.85
C GLY A 126 -22.37 -4.13 19.84
N TYR A 127 -21.11 -3.81 19.60
CA TYR A 127 -20.31 -2.89 20.42
C TYR A 127 -20.59 -1.41 20.08
N LEU A 128 -21.85 -0.99 20.16
CA LEU A 128 -22.30 0.35 19.74
C LEU A 128 -21.56 1.49 20.47
N SER A 129 -21.37 1.38 21.79
CA SER A 129 -20.63 2.38 22.57
C SER A 129 -19.17 2.54 22.09
N LEU A 130 -18.53 1.42 21.75
CA LEU A 130 -17.16 1.44 21.24
C LEU A 130 -17.10 2.03 19.83
N ALA A 131 -18.04 1.68 18.97
CA ALA A 131 -18.16 2.25 17.64
C ALA A 131 -18.37 3.77 17.67
N VAL A 132 -19.18 4.28 18.61
CA VAL A 132 -19.37 5.73 18.82
C VAL A 132 -18.06 6.38 19.27
N LYS A 133 -17.34 5.79 20.23
CA LYS A 133 -16.03 6.32 20.67
C LYS A 133 -15.05 6.39 19.50
N TYR A 134 -14.94 5.33 18.71
CA TYR A 134 -14.07 5.30 17.54
C TYR A 134 -14.47 6.33 16.48
N GLN A 135 -15.76 6.49 16.21
CA GLN A 135 -16.26 7.53 15.30
C GLN A 135 -15.89 8.93 15.79
N THR A 136 -16.06 9.21 17.07
CA THR A 136 -15.72 10.51 17.67
C THR A 136 -14.21 10.79 17.57
N SER A 137 -13.37 9.80 17.90
CA SER A 137 -11.92 9.92 17.77
C SER A 137 -11.50 10.15 16.32
N LEU A 138 -12.09 9.44 15.36
CA LEU A 138 -11.83 9.63 13.94
C LEU A 138 -12.22 11.05 13.49
N ASN A 139 -13.41 11.51 13.86
CA ASN A 139 -13.88 12.86 13.52
C ASN A 139 -12.99 13.96 14.14
N SER A 140 -12.43 13.73 15.32
CA SER A 140 -11.49 14.64 15.97
C SER A 140 -10.18 14.70 15.19
N LEU A 141 -9.64 13.53 14.85
CA LEU A 141 -8.42 13.40 14.07
C LEU A 141 -8.55 14.01 12.68
N CYS A 142 -9.64 13.76 11.95
CA CYS A 142 -9.90 14.38 10.65
C CYS A 142 -9.96 15.91 10.72
N ARG A 143 -10.56 16.45 11.79
CA ARG A 143 -10.60 17.91 12.03
C ARG A 143 -9.22 18.47 12.31
N PHE A 144 -8.43 17.82 13.17
CA PHE A 144 -7.05 18.21 13.44
C PHE A 144 -6.18 18.20 12.17
N LEU A 145 -6.37 17.19 11.33
CA LEU A 145 -5.65 17.07 10.09
C LEU A 145 -6.09 18.12 9.05
N ASN A 146 -7.32 18.64 9.12
CA ASN A 146 -7.83 19.72 8.27
C ASN A 146 -7.57 19.49 6.76
N GLY A 147 -7.87 18.29 6.27
CA GLY A 147 -7.61 17.89 4.88
C GLY A 147 -6.17 17.45 4.60
N ARG A 148 -5.25 17.52 5.59
CA ARG A 148 -3.97 16.81 5.55
C ARG A 148 -4.21 15.32 5.74
N LEU A 149 -3.37 14.53 5.12
CA LEU A 149 -3.57 13.09 5.01
C LEU A 149 -2.58 12.43 5.99
N LEU A 150 -3.06 11.46 6.78
CA LEU A 150 -2.24 10.75 7.78
C LEU A 150 -1.50 9.56 7.18
N THR A 151 -0.19 9.70 6.94
CA THR A 151 0.69 8.60 6.51
C THR A 151 1.36 7.93 7.70
N PHE A 152 1.71 6.65 7.58
CA PHE A 152 2.44 5.93 8.64
C PHE A 152 3.79 6.60 8.97
N ASP A 153 4.53 7.04 7.95
CA ASP A 153 5.80 7.76 8.12
C ASP A 153 5.62 9.17 8.72
N GLY A 154 4.41 9.74 8.61
CA GLY A 154 4.07 11.03 9.18
C GLY A 154 3.64 10.97 10.64
N ILE A 155 3.38 9.77 11.18
CA ILE A 155 3.06 9.58 12.59
C ILE A 155 4.35 9.60 13.41
N ASP A 156 4.64 10.76 13.99
CA ASP A 156 5.72 10.94 14.94
C ASP A 156 5.24 11.54 16.27
N SER A 157 6.15 11.61 17.25
CA SER A 157 5.85 12.18 18.57
C SER A 157 5.43 13.64 18.50
N SER A 158 5.93 14.40 17.52
CA SER A 158 5.59 15.82 17.37
C SER A 158 4.15 15.99 16.90
N LEU A 159 3.75 15.23 15.88
CA LEU A 159 2.39 15.18 15.37
C LEU A 159 1.40 14.78 16.47
N MET A 160 1.73 13.71 17.21
CA MET A 160 0.87 13.21 18.28
C MET A 160 0.75 14.21 19.43
N LEU A 161 1.81 14.93 19.77
CA LEU A 161 1.75 15.98 20.78
C LEU A 161 0.87 17.15 20.30
N SER A 162 1.03 17.59 19.05
CA SER A 162 0.18 18.63 18.45
C SER A 162 -1.30 18.24 18.42
N TYR A 163 -1.60 16.98 18.15
CA TYR A 163 -2.98 16.49 18.17
C TYR A 163 -3.59 16.58 19.58
N ASN A 164 -2.87 16.12 20.60
CA ASN A 164 -3.35 16.12 21.98
C ASN A 164 -3.49 17.53 22.59
N THR A 165 -2.76 18.52 22.09
CA THR A 165 -2.87 19.91 22.58
C THR A 165 -3.92 20.74 21.85
N THR A 166 -4.42 20.26 20.70
CA THR A 166 -5.39 20.99 19.85
C THR A 166 -6.81 20.45 19.96
N CYS A 167 -7.00 19.27 20.56
CA CYS A 167 -8.30 18.61 20.74
C CYS A 167 -8.86 18.70 22.16
#